data_AF-A0A1F8CXF5-F1
#
_entry.id   AF-A0A1F8CXF5-F1
#
_cell.length_a   1.000
_cell.length_b   1.000
_cell.length_c   1.000
_cell.angle_alpha   90.00
_cell.angle_beta   90.00
_cell.angle_gamma   90.00
#
_symmetry.space_group_name_H-M   'P 1'
#
loop_
_entity.id
_entity.type
_entity.pdbx_description
1 polymer ?
#
loop_
_entity_poly.entity_id
_entity_poly.type
_entity_poly.pdbx_seq_one_letter_code
_entity_poly.pdbx_strand_id
1 'polypeptide(L)'
;MKLIAKILLVLISIPVILMCLLSINIRLQFLSSGFWISAFEKGDVYIKTSSVIENKLITRVVAEGGKESDVTVLSGLISPSSLKYFFENNINSLLLFANGKSPEMMVYVPLTLSDALEGNDYYNLENFSEKMTMTEFLEKFNVIGVNASDLQMISRLGIWSWAFVAVSFILLVIIIFLMYRLTQAGKRLVAPAVPLILSAILIIGASYAGKFGGRVLAEGFTGSPNIGTSLAAIITPPVIRDVAKIWIIFGASLFILGVLLLFIKKPLYNSRIHKPE
;
A
#
# COMPACT_ATOMS: atom_id res chain seq x y z
N MET A 1 40.18 4.36 -13.81
CA MET A 1 38.93 5.14 -14.07
C MET A 1 37.72 4.27 -14.44
N LYS A 2 37.73 3.47 -15.53
CA LYS A 2 36.55 2.66 -15.93
C LYS A 2 36.05 1.64 -14.88
N LEU A 3 36.95 1.04 -14.10
CA LEU A 3 36.59 0.10 -13.03
C LEU A 3 35.88 0.81 -11.86
N ILE A 4 36.44 1.93 -11.40
CA ILE A 4 35.88 2.76 -10.33
C ILE A 4 34.47 3.25 -10.71
N ALA A 5 34.29 3.73 -11.95
CA ALA A 5 32.98 4.16 -12.46
C ALA A 5 31.96 3.01 -12.47
N LYS A 6 32.37 1.77 -12.81
CA LYS A 6 31.48 0.60 -12.75
C LYS A 6 31.05 0.28 -11.32
N ILE A 7 31.99 0.28 -10.37
CA ILE A 7 31.69 0.00 -8.97
C ILE A 7 30.71 1.05 -8.42
N LEU A 8 30.96 2.33 -8.71
CA LEU A 8 30.09 3.42 -8.29
C LEU A 8 28.67 3.27 -8.88
N LEU A 9 28.55 2.96 -10.18
CA LEU A 9 27.26 2.71 -10.80
C LEU A 9 26.53 1.52 -10.16
N VAL A 10 27.25 0.44 -9.81
CA VAL A 10 26.65 -0.72 -9.13
C VAL A 10 26.10 -0.31 -7.78
N LEU A 11 26.87 0.44 -6.97
CA LEU A 11 26.42 0.91 -5.67
C LEU A 11 25.21 1.85 -5.76
N ILE A 12 25.15 2.73 -6.76
CA ILE A 12 24.02 3.66 -6.97
C ILE A 12 22.79 2.93 -7.52
N SER A 13 22.97 1.89 -8.33
CA SER A 13 21.84 1.18 -8.94
C SER A 13 20.95 0.46 -7.91
N ILE A 14 21.52 -0.05 -6.82
CA ILE A 14 20.78 -0.76 -5.77
C ILE A 14 19.70 0.15 -5.13
N PRO A 15 20.01 1.33 -4.56
CA PRO A 15 19.00 2.22 -4.01
C PRO A 15 18.03 2.73 -5.07
N VAL A 16 18.46 2.91 -6.33
CA VAL A 16 17.55 3.31 -7.42
C VAL A 16 16.53 2.21 -7.73
N ILE A 17 16.94 0.93 -7.77
CA ILE A 17 16.02 -0.21 -7.92
C ILE A 17 15.01 -0.24 -6.77
N LEU A 18 15.48 -0.05 -5.53
CA LEU A 18 14.61 -0.01 -4.35
C LEU A 18 13.62 1.18 -4.41
N MET A 19 14.08 2.36 -4.80
CA MET A 19 13.19 3.52 -5.01
C MET A 19 12.16 3.28 -6.11
N CYS A 20 12.53 2.57 -7.19
CA CYS A 20 11.60 2.21 -8.26
C CYS A 20 10.51 1.26 -7.74
N LEU A 21 10.89 0.23 -6.98
CA LEU A 21 9.94 -0.68 -6.32
C LEU A 21 9.00 0.08 -5.38
N LEU A 22 9.53 0.94 -4.50
CA LEU A 22 8.72 1.73 -3.58
C LEU A 22 7.74 2.66 -4.30
N SER A 23 8.20 3.34 -5.36
CA SER A 23 7.35 4.21 -6.18
C SER A 23 6.22 3.44 -6.85
N ILE A 24 6.51 2.24 -7.36
CA ILE A 24 5.51 1.33 -7.93
C ILE A 24 4.47 0.93 -6.87
N ASN A 25 4.89 0.57 -5.65
CA ASN A 25 3.94 0.22 -4.58
C ASN A 25 3.05 1.39 -4.21
N ILE A 26 3.61 2.59 -4.04
CA ILE A 26 2.82 3.79 -3.73
C ILE A 26 1.75 4.00 -4.81
N ARG A 27 2.16 3.99 -6.08
CA ARG A 27 1.26 4.30 -7.20
C ARG A 27 0.23 3.20 -7.47
N LEU A 28 0.67 1.95 -7.52
CA LEU A 28 -0.15 0.83 -8.02
C LEU A 28 -0.82 0.02 -6.91
N GLN A 29 -0.32 0.08 -5.67
CA GLN A 29 -0.96 -0.56 -4.51
C GLN A 29 -1.62 0.47 -3.61
N PHE A 30 -0.86 1.32 -2.93
CA PHE A 30 -1.42 2.18 -1.87
C PHE A 30 -2.39 3.25 -2.37
N LEU A 31 -2.21 3.74 -3.60
CA LEU A 31 -3.12 4.68 -4.24
C LEU A 31 -4.23 4.01 -5.08
N SER A 32 -4.38 2.68 -5.00
CA SER A 32 -5.40 1.90 -5.71
C SER A 32 -6.44 1.34 -4.74
N SER A 33 -7.72 1.67 -4.92
CA SER A 33 -8.78 1.15 -4.04
C SER A 33 -8.91 -0.37 -4.15
N GLY A 34 -8.76 -0.92 -5.35
CA GLY A 34 -8.82 -2.36 -5.58
C GLY A 34 -7.79 -3.15 -4.77
N PHE A 35 -6.62 -2.57 -4.48
CA PHE A 35 -5.61 -3.20 -3.62
C PHE A 35 -6.12 -3.34 -2.18
N TRP A 36 -6.63 -2.24 -1.60
CA TRP A 36 -7.14 -2.22 -0.22
C TRP A 36 -8.34 -3.13 -0.05
N ILE A 37 -9.32 -3.04 -0.96
CA ILE A 37 -10.54 -3.85 -0.93
C ILE A 37 -10.19 -5.34 -1.03
N SER A 38 -9.36 -5.72 -2.02
CA SER A 38 -8.90 -7.11 -2.15
C SER A 38 -8.16 -7.61 -0.91
N ALA A 39 -7.29 -6.78 -0.31
CA ALA A 39 -6.56 -7.15 0.89
C ALA A 39 -7.51 -7.34 2.08
N PHE A 40 -8.54 -6.50 2.20
CA PHE A 40 -9.51 -6.54 3.29
C PHE A 40 -10.42 -7.76 3.18
N GLU A 41 -10.90 -8.08 1.98
CA GLU A 41 -11.69 -9.27 1.70
C GLU A 41 -10.90 -10.55 1.99
N LYS A 42 -9.68 -10.69 1.44
CA LYS A 42 -8.83 -11.88 1.67
C LYS A 42 -8.33 -12.03 3.11
N GLY A 43 -8.40 -10.95 3.89
CA GLY A 43 -7.97 -10.90 5.29
C GLY A 43 -9.11 -11.10 6.29
N ASP A 44 -10.36 -11.23 5.82
CA ASP A 44 -11.57 -11.22 6.63
C ASP A 44 -11.68 -9.98 7.54
N VAL A 45 -11.19 -8.82 7.05
CA VAL A 45 -11.09 -7.60 7.86
C VAL A 45 -12.47 -7.15 8.34
N TYR A 46 -13.49 -7.21 7.49
CA TYR A 46 -14.85 -6.80 7.83
C TYR A 46 -15.46 -7.68 8.93
N ILE A 47 -15.28 -8.99 8.83
CA ILE A 47 -15.79 -9.97 9.82
C ILE A 47 -15.07 -9.79 11.16
N LYS A 48 -13.74 -9.73 11.15
CA LYS A 48 -12.94 -9.57 12.37
C LYS A 48 -13.20 -8.22 13.05
N THR A 49 -13.37 -7.17 12.27
CA THR A 49 -13.69 -5.83 12.79
C THR A 49 -15.07 -5.82 13.43
N SER A 50 -16.07 -6.41 12.77
CA SER A 50 -17.43 -6.57 13.32
C SER A 50 -17.39 -7.24 14.69
N SER A 51 -16.74 -8.41 14.78
CA SER A 51 -16.64 -9.18 16.02
C SER A 51 -15.89 -8.43 17.13
N VAL A 52 -14.81 -7.70 16.80
CA VAL A 52 -14.07 -6.92 17.82
C VAL A 52 -14.86 -5.73 18.34
N ILE A 53 -15.60 -5.03 17.48
CA ILE A 53 -16.45 -3.90 17.89
C ILE A 53 -17.61 -4.43 18.76
N GLU A 54 -18.27 -5.50 18.33
CA GLU A 54 -19.36 -6.14 19.04
C GLU A 54 -18.93 -6.59 20.45
N ASN A 55 -17.84 -7.34 20.57
CA ASN A 55 -17.33 -7.81 21.85
C ASN A 55 -17.01 -6.65 22.82
N LYS A 56 -16.48 -5.54 22.30
CA LYS A 56 -16.18 -4.35 23.11
C LYS A 56 -17.44 -3.61 23.55
N LEU A 57 -18.46 -3.55 22.70
CA LEU A 57 -19.77 -2.99 23.05
C LEU A 57 -20.44 -3.81 24.14
N ILE A 58 -20.49 -5.14 24.00
CA ILE A 58 -21.00 -6.06 25.01
C ILE A 58 -20.28 -5.85 26.35
N THR A 59 -18.95 -5.82 26.32
CA THR A 59 -18.15 -5.62 27.53
C THR A 59 -18.51 -4.30 28.24
N ARG A 60 -18.72 -3.21 27.49
CA ARG A 60 -19.10 -1.91 28.07
C ARG A 60 -20.52 -1.91 28.62
N VAL A 61 -21.49 -2.42 27.86
CA VAL A 61 -22.89 -2.44 28.28
C VAL A 61 -23.06 -3.26 29.56
N VAL A 62 -22.42 -4.44 29.64
CA VAL A 62 -22.45 -5.28 30.86
C VAL A 62 -21.76 -4.58 32.03
N ALA A 63 -20.63 -3.89 31.80
CA ALA A 63 -19.94 -3.13 32.84
C ALA A 63 -20.76 -1.95 33.38
N GLU A 64 -21.63 -1.37 32.56
CA GLU A 64 -22.56 -0.28 32.92
C GLU A 64 -23.91 -0.80 33.49
N GLY A 65 -24.06 -2.12 33.65
CA GLY A 65 -25.24 -2.75 34.28
C GLY A 65 -26.36 -3.18 33.32
N GLY A 66 -26.13 -3.10 32.00
CA GLY A 66 -27.03 -3.61 30.97
C GLY A 66 -26.88 -5.12 30.70
N LYS A 67 -27.67 -5.65 29.76
CA LYS A 67 -27.61 -7.06 29.32
C LYS A 67 -26.98 -7.19 27.94
N GLU A 68 -26.40 -8.35 27.64
CA GLU A 68 -25.82 -8.63 26.32
C GLU A 68 -26.87 -8.49 25.19
N SER A 69 -28.13 -8.86 25.47
CA SER A 69 -29.27 -8.70 24.55
C SER A 69 -29.53 -7.27 24.11
N ASP A 70 -29.06 -6.28 24.87
CA ASP A 70 -29.29 -4.86 24.57
C ASP A 70 -28.36 -4.39 23.43
N VAL A 71 -27.30 -5.14 23.14
CA VAL A 71 -26.36 -4.87 22.04
C VAL A 71 -26.90 -5.32 20.68
N THR A 72 -27.89 -6.22 20.66
CA THR A 72 -28.45 -6.80 19.42
C THR A 72 -29.12 -5.78 18.51
N VAL A 73 -29.54 -4.62 19.04
CA VAL A 73 -30.07 -3.50 18.24
C VAL A 73 -28.93 -2.71 17.57
N LEU A 74 -27.79 -2.56 18.26
CA LEU A 74 -26.59 -1.90 17.74
C LEU A 74 -25.78 -2.79 16.79
N SER A 75 -25.93 -4.12 16.87
CA SER A 75 -25.18 -5.10 16.08
C SER A 75 -25.49 -5.04 14.57
N GLY A 76 -26.70 -4.58 14.18
CA GLY A 76 -27.06 -4.36 12.77
C GLY A 76 -26.20 -3.31 12.07
N LEU A 77 -25.81 -2.25 12.80
CA LEU A 77 -24.98 -1.15 12.29
C LEU A 77 -23.51 -1.56 12.10
N ILE A 78 -23.05 -2.53 12.89
CA ILE A 78 -21.66 -3.02 12.88
C ILE A 78 -21.52 -4.37 12.17
N SER A 79 -22.54 -4.81 11.43
CA SER A 79 -22.51 -6.05 10.67
C SER A 79 -21.36 -6.06 9.63
N PRO A 80 -20.86 -7.23 9.21
CA PRO A 80 -19.79 -7.28 8.21
C PRO A 80 -20.15 -6.59 6.88
N SER A 81 -21.42 -6.68 6.44
CA SER A 81 -21.90 -5.98 5.24
C SER A 81 -21.94 -4.47 5.42
N SER A 82 -22.39 -4.00 6.58
CA SER A 82 -22.41 -2.59 6.96
C SER A 82 -21.01 -1.98 6.96
N LEU A 83 -20.07 -2.68 7.61
CA LEU A 83 -18.67 -2.29 7.64
C LEU A 83 -18.06 -2.33 6.25
N LYS A 84 -18.34 -3.35 5.43
CA LYS A 84 -17.86 -3.43 4.05
C LYS A 84 -18.24 -2.18 3.27
N TYR A 85 -19.53 -1.83 3.27
CA TYR A 85 -20.02 -0.62 2.59
C TYR A 85 -19.34 0.65 3.11
N PHE A 86 -19.24 0.81 4.43
CA PHE A 86 -18.59 1.96 5.05
C PHE A 86 -17.10 2.08 4.66
N PHE A 87 -16.33 1.00 4.81
CA PHE A 87 -14.90 0.99 4.52
C PHE A 87 -14.64 1.22 3.03
N GLU A 88 -15.36 0.54 2.14
CA GLU A 88 -15.13 0.66 0.70
C GLU A 88 -15.41 2.07 0.17
N ASN A 89 -16.52 2.68 0.60
CA ASN A 89 -16.86 4.05 0.18
C ASN A 89 -15.86 5.08 0.71
N ASN A 90 -15.44 4.96 1.98
CA ASN A 90 -14.43 5.85 2.54
C ASN A 90 -13.05 5.64 1.90
N ILE A 91 -12.61 4.40 1.67
CA ILE A 91 -11.36 4.09 0.96
C ILE A 91 -11.40 4.67 -0.46
N ASN A 92 -12.50 4.47 -1.20
CA ASN A 92 -12.64 5.02 -2.55
C ASN A 92 -12.55 6.55 -2.53
N SER A 93 -13.26 7.21 -1.62
CA SER A 93 -13.25 8.67 -1.49
C SER A 93 -11.86 9.21 -1.13
N LEU A 94 -11.23 8.63 -0.10
CA LEU A 94 -9.86 8.96 0.34
C LEU A 94 -8.87 8.85 -0.82
N LEU A 95 -8.96 7.76 -1.60
CA LEU A 95 -8.03 7.52 -2.69
C LEU A 95 -8.34 8.34 -3.94
N LEU A 96 -9.59 8.69 -4.21
CA LEU A 96 -9.94 9.65 -5.26
C LEU A 96 -9.35 11.02 -4.95
N PHE A 97 -9.51 11.49 -3.71
CA PHE A 97 -8.90 12.72 -3.25
C PHE A 97 -7.37 12.65 -3.28
N ALA A 98 -6.76 11.60 -2.72
CA ALA A 98 -5.30 11.41 -2.72
C ALA A 98 -4.70 11.31 -4.13
N ASN A 99 -5.48 10.84 -5.12
CA ASN A 99 -5.09 10.83 -6.52
C ASN A 99 -5.30 12.17 -7.24
N GLY A 100 -5.83 13.20 -6.58
CA GLY A 100 -6.18 14.49 -7.19
C GLY A 100 -7.38 14.40 -8.14
N LYS A 101 -8.19 13.33 -8.05
CA LYS A 101 -9.40 13.13 -8.87
C LYS A 101 -10.65 13.76 -8.27
N SER A 102 -10.60 14.11 -6.98
CA SER A 102 -11.66 14.83 -6.28
C SER A 102 -11.06 16.09 -5.64
N PRO A 103 -11.73 17.25 -5.72
CA PRO A 103 -11.27 18.48 -5.08
C PRO A 103 -11.39 18.41 -3.55
N GLU A 104 -12.29 17.58 -3.04
CA GLU A 104 -12.57 17.42 -1.61
C GLU A 104 -12.64 15.95 -1.23
N MET A 105 -12.27 15.66 0.02
CA MET A 105 -12.40 14.34 0.62
C MET A 105 -13.80 14.21 1.21
N MET A 106 -14.60 13.29 0.66
CA MET A 106 -15.93 12.98 1.20
C MET A 106 -15.80 11.88 2.25
N VAL A 107 -16.50 12.04 3.36
CA VAL A 107 -16.61 11.03 4.41
C VAL A 107 -18.03 10.47 4.37
N TYR A 108 -18.12 9.14 4.38
CA TYR A 108 -19.41 8.45 4.48
C TYR A 108 -19.58 8.00 5.92
N VAL A 109 -20.59 8.54 6.60
CA VAL A 109 -20.89 8.21 8.00
C VAL A 109 -22.10 7.26 8.02
N PRO A 110 -22.01 6.11 8.70
CA PRO A 110 -23.13 5.20 8.81
C PRO A 110 -24.11 5.76 9.86
N LEU A 111 -25.26 6.26 9.39
CA LEU A 111 -26.38 6.83 10.16
C LEU A 111 -26.05 7.99 11.11
N THR A 112 -26.96 8.97 11.18
CA THR A 112 -26.89 9.98 12.23
C THR A 112 -27.47 9.43 13.53
N LEU A 113 -27.00 9.92 14.69
CA LEU A 113 -27.51 9.51 15.99
C LEU A 113 -29.04 9.70 16.12
N SER A 114 -29.59 10.72 15.44
CA SER A 114 -31.03 10.97 15.36
C SER A 114 -31.78 9.83 14.68
N ASP A 115 -31.25 9.29 13.58
CA ASP A 115 -31.86 8.17 12.86
C ASP A 115 -31.78 6.89 13.71
N ALA A 116 -30.61 6.59 14.28
CA ALA A 116 -30.42 5.38 15.10
C ALA A 116 -31.37 5.29 16.32
N LEU A 117 -31.82 6.44 16.85
CA LEU A 117 -32.75 6.52 17.99
C LEU A 117 -34.22 6.43 17.59
N GLU A 118 -34.57 6.59 16.31
CA GLU A 118 -35.96 6.53 15.81
C GLU A 118 -36.44 5.10 15.50
N GLY A 119 -35.60 4.08 15.72
CA GLY A 119 -36.03 2.68 15.74
C GLY A 119 -36.43 2.08 14.39
N ASN A 120 -36.00 2.66 13.27
CA ASN A 120 -36.23 2.03 11.97
C ASN A 120 -35.31 0.81 11.78
N ASP A 121 -35.84 -0.21 11.11
CA ASP A 121 -35.11 -1.43 10.75
C ASP A 121 -34.05 -1.11 9.67
N TYR A 122 -32.85 -0.71 10.11
CA TYR A 122 -31.74 -0.30 9.24
C TYR A 122 -31.01 -1.50 8.61
N TYR A 123 -31.71 -2.27 7.77
CA TYR A 123 -31.09 -3.36 7.00
C TYR A 123 -30.36 -2.86 5.73
N ASN A 124 -30.53 -1.59 5.33
CA ASN A 124 -29.95 -1.05 4.10
C ASN A 124 -29.27 0.32 4.27
N LEU A 125 -27.99 0.32 4.64
CA LEU A 125 -27.18 1.53 4.85
C LEU A 125 -26.98 2.40 3.60
N GLU A 126 -27.20 1.88 2.38
CA GLU A 126 -27.09 2.68 1.15
C GLU A 126 -28.01 3.91 1.15
N ASN A 127 -29.19 3.78 1.77
CA ASN A 127 -30.20 4.84 1.79
C ASN A 127 -30.10 5.77 3.01
N PHE A 128 -29.28 5.43 4.01
CA PHE A 128 -29.21 6.16 5.29
C PHE A 128 -27.79 6.61 5.67
N SER A 129 -26.80 6.36 4.82
CA SER A 129 -25.46 6.92 5.02
C SER A 129 -25.46 8.41 4.68
N GLU A 130 -24.97 9.23 5.60
CA GLU A 130 -24.75 10.65 5.34
C GLU A 130 -23.39 10.83 4.65
N LYS A 131 -23.40 11.53 3.53
CA LYS A 131 -22.19 11.91 2.80
C LYS A 131 -21.91 13.37 3.07
N MET A 132 -20.80 13.67 3.72
CA MET A 132 -20.38 15.02 4.07
C MET A 132 -18.92 15.25 3.69
N THR A 133 -18.48 16.49 3.62
CA THR A 133 -17.07 16.81 3.43
C THR A 133 -16.28 16.48 4.69
N MET A 134 -14.97 16.23 4.58
CA MET A 134 -14.13 16.03 5.76
C MET A 134 -14.16 17.24 6.71
N THR A 135 -14.26 18.46 6.17
CA THR A 135 -14.40 19.68 6.99
C THR A 135 -15.70 19.65 7.80
N GLU A 136 -16.83 19.38 7.16
CA GLU A 136 -18.13 19.23 7.83
C GLU A 136 -18.10 18.11 8.88
N PHE A 137 -17.44 16.99 8.58
CA PHE A 137 -17.26 15.90 9.54
C PHE A 137 -16.48 16.34 10.79
N LEU A 138 -15.34 17.01 10.60
CA LEU A 138 -14.51 17.45 11.72
C LEU A 138 -15.24 18.47 12.60
N GLU A 139 -16.00 19.38 11.99
CA GLU A 139 -16.84 20.35 12.70
C GLU A 139 -17.98 19.67 13.46
N LYS A 140 -18.73 18.77 12.79
CA LYS A 140 -19.88 18.08 13.37
C LYS A 140 -19.52 17.19 14.56
N PHE A 141 -18.37 16.52 14.49
CA PHE A 141 -17.89 15.61 15.55
C PHE A 141 -16.86 16.26 16.50
N ASN A 142 -16.65 17.57 16.40
CA ASN A 142 -15.73 18.35 17.25
C ASN A 142 -14.32 17.73 17.31
N VAL A 143 -13.79 17.32 16.16
CA VAL A 143 -12.47 16.69 16.05
C VAL A 143 -11.42 17.78 15.90
N ILE A 144 -10.61 17.98 16.94
CA ILE A 144 -9.56 19.00 16.99
C ILE A 144 -8.21 18.37 16.59
N GLY A 145 -7.38 19.10 15.84
CA GLY A 145 -6.00 18.72 15.54
C GLY A 145 -5.72 18.25 14.11
N VAL A 146 -6.69 18.37 13.20
CA VAL A 146 -6.49 18.12 11.76
C VAL A 146 -6.35 19.44 11.02
N ASN A 147 -5.16 19.73 10.47
CA ASN A 147 -4.94 20.95 9.70
C ASN A 147 -5.36 20.77 8.24
N ALA A 148 -6.01 21.80 7.67
CA ALA A 148 -6.39 21.81 6.25
C ALA A 148 -5.17 21.68 5.30
N SER A 149 -4.01 22.19 5.70
CA SER A 149 -2.75 22.04 4.96
C SER A 149 -2.32 20.59 4.81
N ASP A 150 -2.55 19.76 5.84
CA ASP A 150 -2.15 18.35 5.86
C ASP A 150 -3.03 17.55 4.90
N LEU A 151 -4.33 17.87 4.85
CA LEU A 151 -5.27 17.32 3.87
C LEU A 151 -4.89 17.72 2.44
N GLN A 152 -4.48 18.96 2.19
CA GLN A 152 -4.03 19.39 0.86
C GLN A 152 -2.76 18.68 0.39
N MET A 153 -1.87 18.27 1.31
CA MET A 153 -0.69 17.49 0.95
C MET A 153 -1.06 16.09 0.43
N ILE A 154 -2.11 15.49 0.98
CA ILE A 154 -2.62 14.17 0.57
C ILE A 154 -3.09 14.21 -0.89
N SER A 155 -3.79 15.26 -1.32
CA SER A 155 -4.34 15.33 -2.69
C SER A 155 -3.29 15.39 -3.79
N ARG A 156 -2.06 15.80 -3.46
CA ARG A 156 -0.94 15.88 -4.40
C ARG A 156 -0.16 14.57 -4.53
N LEU A 157 -0.36 13.61 -3.62
CA LEU A 157 0.38 12.33 -3.63
C LEU A 157 0.22 11.57 -4.94
N GLY A 158 -0.98 11.62 -5.55
CA GLY A 158 -1.25 11.03 -6.86
C GLY A 158 -0.32 11.52 -7.96
N ILE A 159 -0.19 12.83 -8.10
CA ILE A 159 0.63 13.45 -9.14
C ILE A 159 2.11 13.16 -8.88
N TRP A 160 2.57 13.37 -7.65
CA TRP A 160 3.97 13.11 -7.27
C TRP A 160 4.34 11.64 -7.44
N SER A 161 3.42 10.70 -7.15
CA SER A 161 3.68 9.26 -7.32
C SER A 161 4.02 8.89 -8.77
N TRP A 162 3.34 9.47 -9.76
CA TRP A 162 3.68 9.25 -11.18
C TRP A 162 5.04 9.83 -11.54
N ALA A 163 5.34 11.03 -11.06
CA ALA A 163 6.64 11.65 -11.27
C ALA A 163 7.77 10.80 -10.67
N PHE A 164 7.59 10.28 -9.45
CA PHE A 164 8.55 9.38 -8.81
C PHE A 164 8.74 8.08 -9.59
N VAL A 165 7.66 7.45 -10.08
CA VAL A 165 7.76 6.27 -10.94
C VAL A 165 8.53 6.59 -12.22
N ALA A 166 8.20 7.67 -12.92
CA ALA A 166 8.84 8.04 -14.18
C ALA A 166 10.34 8.35 -13.97
N VAL A 167 10.68 9.18 -12.99
CA VAL A 167 12.05 9.59 -12.70
C VAL A 167 12.90 8.39 -12.27
N SER A 168 12.40 7.56 -11.35
CA SER A 168 13.12 6.37 -10.88
C SER A 168 13.36 5.36 -12.01
N PHE A 169 12.38 5.16 -12.89
CA PHE A 169 12.51 4.26 -14.03
C PHE A 169 13.49 4.80 -15.08
N ILE A 170 13.39 6.08 -15.45
CA ILE A 170 14.33 6.74 -16.38
C ILE A 170 15.76 6.66 -15.84
N LEU A 171 15.95 6.96 -14.56
CA LEU A 171 17.26 6.88 -13.92
C LEU A 171 17.81 5.44 -13.94
N LEU A 172 16.97 4.45 -13.68
CA LEU A 172 17.35 3.03 -13.75
C LEU A 172 17.81 2.64 -15.16
N VAL A 173 17.07 3.05 -16.20
CA VAL A 173 17.41 2.79 -17.60
C VAL A 173 18.75 3.44 -17.97
N ILE A 174 18.97 4.70 -17.57
CA ILE A 174 20.23 5.41 -17.80
C ILE A 174 21.40 4.66 -17.14
N ILE A 175 21.24 4.24 -15.88
CA ILE A 175 22.29 3.53 -15.14
C ILE A 175 22.63 2.19 -15.81
N ILE A 176 21.61 1.39 -16.18
CA ILE A 176 21.82 0.11 -16.87
C ILE A 176 22.51 0.34 -18.22
N PHE A 177 22.09 1.37 -18.98
CA PHE A 177 22.70 1.72 -20.25
C PHE A 177 24.16 2.13 -20.09
N LEU A 178 24.49 2.95 -19.09
CA LEU A 178 25.87 3.35 -18.79
C LEU A 178 26.73 2.12 -18.43
N MET A 179 26.22 1.20 -17.60
CA MET A 179 26.91 -0.06 -17.29
C MET A 179 27.15 -0.92 -18.54
N TYR A 180 26.16 -1.00 -19.44
CA TYR A 180 26.29 -1.68 -20.73
C TYR A 180 27.37 -1.03 -21.62
N ARG A 181 27.39 0.31 -21.72
CA ARG A 181 28.38 1.06 -22.51
C ARG A 181 29.80 0.86 -21.97
N LEU A 182 29.98 0.85 -20.64
CA LEU A 182 31.27 0.61 -19.99
C LEU A 182 31.75 -0.85 -20.10
N THR A 183 30.87 -1.77 -20.46
CA THR A 183 31.25 -3.18 -20.70
C THR A 183 31.98 -3.31 -22.04
N GLN A 184 33.12 -4.00 -22.05
CA GLN A 184 33.90 -4.22 -23.27
C GLN A 184 33.16 -5.19 -24.20
N ALA A 185 33.32 -5.02 -25.51
CA ALA A 185 32.75 -5.94 -26.50
C ALA A 185 33.31 -7.37 -26.29
N GLY A 186 32.46 -8.39 -26.48
CA GLY A 186 32.80 -9.79 -26.27
C GLY A 186 32.85 -10.23 -24.79
N LYS A 187 32.79 -9.30 -23.83
CA LYS A 187 32.71 -9.62 -22.38
C LYS A 187 31.25 -9.82 -21.94
N ARG A 188 31.07 -10.63 -20.90
CA ARG A 188 29.79 -10.88 -20.24
C ARG A 188 29.26 -9.62 -19.55
N LEU A 189 27.94 -9.45 -19.47
CA LEU A 189 27.27 -8.30 -18.86
C LEU A 189 27.21 -8.40 -17.32
N VAL A 190 28.37 -8.62 -16.69
CA VAL A 190 28.48 -8.79 -15.22
C VAL A 190 28.10 -7.50 -14.47
N ALA A 191 28.54 -6.34 -14.97
CA ALA A 191 28.30 -5.06 -14.30
C ALA A 191 26.80 -4.72 -14.11
N PRO A 192 25.91 -4.86 -15.12
CA PRO A 192 24.47 -4.70 -14.90
C PRO A 192 23.81 -5.91 -14.21
N ALA A 193 24.40 -7.12 -14.27
CA ALA A 193 23.84 -8.30 -13.63
C ALA A 193 23.93 -8.28 -12.10
N VAL A 194 25.10 -7.94 -11.56
CA VAL A 194 25.39 -7.93 -10.11
C VAL A 194 24.37 -7.13 -9.30
N PRO A 195 24.06 -5.87 -9.62
CA PRO A 195 23.12 -5.09 -8.82
C PRO A 195 21.69 -5.63 -8.87
N LEU A 196 21.25 -6.19 -10.00
CA LEU A 196 19.92 -6.82 -10.09
C LEU A 196 19.83 -8.03 -9.14
N ILE A 197 20.87 -8.86 -9.10
CA ILE A 197 20.94 -10.02 -8.19
C ILE A 197 20.98 -9.56 -6.73
N LEU A 198 21.82 -8.59 -6.39
CA LEU A 198 21.94 -8.08 -5.02
C LEU A 198 20.63 -7.43 -4.54
N SER A 199 20.02 -6.57 -5.37
CA SER A 199 18.72 -5.98 -5.08
C SER A 199 17.63 -7.05 -4.95
N ALA A 200 17.63 -8.08 -5.80
CA ALA A 200 16.68 -9.18 -5.69
C ALA A 200 16.77 -9.90 -4.35
N ILE A 201 17.99 -10.24 -3.91
CA ILE A 201 18.22 -10.90 -2.61
C ILE A 201 17.72 -10.01 -1.47
N LEU A 202 18.04 -8.71 -1.51
CA LEU A 202 17.58 -7.74 -0.50
C LEU A 202 16.06 -7.62 -0.47
N ILE A 203 15.40 -7.52 -1.63
CA ILE A 203 13.95 -7.38 -1.74
C ILE A 203 13.25 -8.65 -1.23
N ILE A 204 13.73 -9.83 -1.61
CA ILE A 204 13.17 -11.11 -1.15
C ILE A 204 13.37 -11.23 0.37
N GLY A 205 14.57 -10.94 0.88
CA GLY A 205 14.85 -10.94 2.32
C GLY A 205 13.94 -9.98 3.09
N ALA A 206 13.78 -8.75 2.62
CA ALA A 206 12.90 -7.76 3.20
C ALA A 206 11.42 -8.20 3.15
N SER A 207 11.00 -8.91 2.11
CA SER A 207 9.64 -9.45 2.00
C SER A 207 9.34 -10.49 3.09
N TYR A 208 10.29 -11.38 3.38
CA TYR A 208 10.14 -12.35 4.46
C TYR A 208 10.19 -11.68 5.83
N ALA A 209 11.12 -10.75 6.04
CA ALA A 209 11.22 -9.97 7.28
C ALA A 209 9.94 -9.17 7.53
N GLY A 210 9.37 -8.54 6.50
CA GLY A 210 8.11 -7.79 6.60
C GLY A 210 6.92 -8.68 6.97
N LYS A 211 6.79 -9.87 6.34
CA LYS A 211 5.75 -10.84 6.72
C LYS A 211 5.88 -11.32 8.16
N PHE A 212 7.11 -11.55 8.62
CA PHE A 212 7.37 -11.95 10.01
C PHE A 212 7.04 -10.81 10.98
N GLY A 213 7.57 -9.61 10.74
CA GLY A 213 7.30 -8.43 11.56
C GLY A 213 5.81 -8.06 11.62
N GLY A 214 5.08 -8.19 10.51
CA GLY A 214 3.64 -7.94 10.47
C GLY A 214 2.83 -8.89 11.36
N ARG A 215 3.28 -10.15 11.53
CA ARG A 215 2.64 -11.10 12.47
C ARG A 215 2.95 -10.74 13.91
N VAL A 216 4.23 -10.50 14.23
CA VAL A 216 4.67 -10.13 15.58
C VAL A 216 3.98 -8.84 16.06
N LEU A 217 3.84 -7.85 15.18
CA LEU A 217 3.11 -6.62 15.49
C LEU A 217 1.63 -6.92 15.79
N ALA A 218 0.95 -7.71 14.96
CA ALA A 218 -0.45 -8.03 15.19
C ALA A 218 -0.68 -8.82 16.49
N GLU A 219 0.21 -9.76 16.81
CA GLU A 219 0.20 -10.48 18.09
C GLU A 219 0.34 -9.52 19.27
N GLY A 220 1.25 -8.54 19.19
CA GLY A 220 1.46 -7.53 20.23
C GLY A 220 0.29 -6.56 20.45
N PHE A 221 -0.62 -6.42 19.46
CA PHE A 221 -1.80 -5.55 19.55
C PHE A 221 -3.10 -6.32 19.81
N THR A 222 -3.05 -7.65 19.85
CA THR A 222 -4.24 -8.48 20.08
C THR A 222 -4.74 -8.27 21.51
N GLY A 223 -6.01 -7.87 21.67
CA GLY A 223 -6.60 -7.61 22.99
C GLY A 223 -6.34 -6.21 23.57
N SER A 224 -5.76 -5.29 22.80
CA SER A 224 -5.55 -3.91 23.28
C SER A 224 -6.87 -3.21 23.65
N PRO A 225 -6.92 -2.44 24.76
CA PRO A 225 -8.11 -1.70 25.15
C PRO A 225 -8.51 -0.63 24.13
N ASN A 226 -7.55 -0.07 23.38
CA ASN A 226 -7.83 0.92 22.34
C ASN A 226 -8.33 0.25 21.03
N ILE A 227 -9.52 0.65 20.57
CA ILE A 227 -10.13 0.15 19.33
C ILE A 227 -9.22 0.40 18.12
N GLY A 228 -8.62 1.58 17.98
CA GLY A 228 -7.75 1.90 16.86
C GLY A 228 -6.56 0.95 16.73
N THR A 229 -5.95 0.58 17.86
CA THR A 229 -4.86 -0.42 17.86
C THR A 229 -5.35 -1.84 17.54
N SER A 230 -6.56 -2.20 17.97
CA SER A 230 -7.17 -3.50 17.62
C SER A 230 -7.48 -3.56 16.12
N LEU A 231 -7.99 -2.47 15.53
CA LEU A 231 -8.24 -2.36 14.09
C LEU A 231 -6.93 -2.43 13.29
N ALA A 232 -5.87 -1.75 13.75
CA ALA A 232 -4.56 -1.85 13.13
C ALA A 232 -4.03 -3.29 13.12
N ALA A 233 -4.25 -4.05 14.19
CA ALA A 233 -3.87 -5.46 14.29
C ALA A 233 -4.62 -6.36 13.27
N ILE A 234 -5.86 -6.01 12.94
CA ILE A 234 -6.68 -6.72 11.95
C ILE A 234 -6.26 -6.36 10.51
N ILE A 235 -6.04 -5.06 10.25
CA ILE A 235 -5.77 -4.51 8.91
C ILE A 235 -4.34 -4.75 8.45
N THR A 236 -3.36 -4.65 9.35
CA THR A 236 -1.94 -4.63 8.99
C THR A 236 -1.45 -5.94 8.36
N PRO A 237 -1.74 -7.14 8.93
CA PRO A 237 -1.28 -8.40 8.37
C PRO A 237 -1.71 -8.67 6.92
N PRO A 238 -3.00 -8.53 6.52
CA PRO A 238 -3.39 -8.79 5.15
C PRO A 238 -2.76 -7.81 4.15
N VAL A 239 -2.65 -6.52 4.51
CA VAL A 239 -2.00 -5.50 3.68
C VAL A 239 -0.51 -5.83 3.47
N ILE A 240 0.24 -6.11 4.54
CA ILE A 240 1.65 -6.49 4.45
C ILE A 240 1.83 -7.77 3.63
N ARG A 241 0.94 -8.76 3.81
CA ARG A 241 1.00 -10.03 3.08
C ARG A 241 0.90 -9.80 1.58
N ASP A 242 -0.01 -8.95 1.12
CA ASP A 242 -0.21 -8.69 -0.31
C ASP A 242 0.87 -7.78 -0.91
N VAL A 243 1.40 -6.80 -0.16
CA VAL A 243 2.62 -6.05 -0.55
C VAL A 243 3.79 -7.01 -0.75
N ALA A 244 4.06 -7.86 0.25
CA ALA A 244 5.19 -8.78 0.21
C ALA A 244 5.09 -9.85 -0.89
N LYS A 245 3.88 -10.21 -1.35
CA LYS A 245 3.73 -11.07 -2.54
C LYS A 245 4.28 -10.41 -3.80
N ILE A 246 3.97 -9.14 -4.03
CA ILE A 246 4.47 -8.39 -5.20
C ILE A 246 5.99 -8.26 -5.12
N TRP A 247 6.53 -7.97 -3.94
CA TRP A 247 7.97 -7.85 -3.75
C TRP A 247 8.70 -9.16 -4.07
N ILE A 248 8.14 -10.30 -3.68
CA ILE A 248 8.71 -11.62 -4.04
C ILE A 248 8.71 -11.82 -5.56
N ILE A 249 7.61 -11.51 -6.25
CA ILE A 249 7.51 -11.65 -7.71
C ILE A 249 8.51 -10.72 -8.42
N PHE A 250 8.60 -9.48 -7.97
CA PHE A 250 9.54 -8.50 -8.51
C PHE A 250 11.00 -8.91 -8.24
N GLY A 251 11.32 -9.32 -7.01
CA GLY A 251 12.64 -9.83 -6.65
C GLY A 251 13.03 -11.07 -7.46
N ALA A 252 12.13 -12.02 -7.63
CA ALA A 252 12.36 -13.21 -8.46
C ALA A 252 12.63 -12.83 -9.93
N SER A 253 11.84 -11.90 -10.49
CA SER A 253 12.05 -11.38 -11.85
C SER A 253 13.42 -10.72 -12.02
N LEU A 254 13.83 -9.89 -11.05
CA LEU A 254 15.16 -9.27 -11.05
C LEU A 254 16.29 -10.29 -10.94
N PHE A 255 16.12 -11.31 -10.10
CA PHE A 255 17.10 -12.37 -9.93
C PHE A 255 17.29 -13.14 -11.24
N ILE A 256 16.19 -13.59 -11.87
CA ILE A 256 16.24 -14.30 -13.15
C ILE A 256 16.90 -13.44 -14.22
N LEU A 257 16.48 -12.18 -14.36
CA LEU A 257 17.07 -11.25 -15.34
C LEU A 257 18.57 -11.04 -15.08
N GLY A 258 18.97 -10.84 -13.83
CA GLY A 258 20.37 -10.69 -13.43
C GLY A 258 21.20 -11.93 -13.76
N VAL A 259 20.71 -13.13 -13.46
CA VAL A 259 21.37 -14.39 -13.80
C VAL A 259 21.51 -14.54 -15.32
N LEU A 260 20.46 -14.26 -16.10
CA LEU A 260 20.52 -14.31 -17.57
C LEU A 260 21.60 -13.39 -18.15
N LEU A 261 21.73 -12.16 -17.61
CA LEU A 261 22.75 -11.21 -18.05
C LEU A 261 24.18 -11.69 -17.79
N LEU A 262 24.42 -12.57 -16.80
CA LEU A 262 25.75 -13.17 -16.58
C LEU A 262 26.17 -14.07 -17.75
N PHE A 263 25.22 -14.65 -18.48
CA PHE A 263 25.50 -15.53 -19.63
C PHE A 263 25.55 -14.76 -20.96
N ILE A 264 24.93 -13.59 -21.05
CA ILE A 264 24.91 -12.76 -22.25
C ILE A 264 26.25 -12.01 -22.42
N LYS A 265 26.85 -12.13 -23.61
CA LYS A 265 28.03 -11.36 -24.01
C LYS A 265 27.62 -10.13 -24.83
N LYS A 266 28.28 -9.00 -24.60
CA LYS A 266 28.13 -7.82 -25.45
C LYS A 266 28.59 -8.14 -26.89
N PRO A 267 27.80 -7.84 -27.93
CA PRO A 267 28.19 -8.15 -29.31
C PRO A 267 29.51 -7.46 -29.69
N LEU A 268 30.30 -8.14 -30.52
CA LEU A 268 31.48 -7.56 -31.14
C LEU A 268 31.01 -6.57 -32.21
N TYR A 269 31.47 -5.32 -32.13
CA TYR A 269 31.21 -4.34 -33.18
C TYR A 269 32.03 -4.75 -34.41
N ASN A 270 31.38 -5.37 -35.39
CA ASN A 270 32.05 -5.86 -36.58
C ASN A 270 32.30 -4.69 -37.54
N SER A 271 33.47 -4.06 -37.44
CA SER A 271 33.87 -2.91 -38.27
C SER A 271 34.15 -3.25 -39.75
N ARG A 272 33.76 -4.43 -40.24
CA ARG A 272 34.01 -4.87 -41.62
C ARG A 272 33.02 -4.37 -42.67
N ILE A 273 32.00 -3.58 -42.31
CA ILE A 273 30.93 -3.15 -43.25
C ILE A 273 31.19 -1.76 -43.89
N HIS A 274 32.26 -1.05 -43.53
CA HIS A 274 32.63 0.22 -44.18
C HIS A 274 34.11 0.23 -44.60
N LYS A 275 34.42 -0.51 -45.66
CA LYS A 275 35.48 -0.09 -46.58
C LYS A 275 34.76 0.43 -47.83
N PRO A 276 34.79 1.75 -48.11
CA PRO A 276 34.53 2.19 -49.47
C PRO A 276 35.67 1.66 -50.34
N GLU A 277 35.32 0.91 -51.38
CA GLU A 277 36.21 0.68 -52.52
C GLU A 277 36.41 1.99 -53.29
#